data_AF-A0A835TN41-F1
#
_entry.id   AF-A0A835TN41-F1
#
_cell.length_a   1.000
_cell.length_b   1.000
_cell.length_c   1.000
_cell.angle_alpha   90.00
_cell.angle_beta   90.00
_cell.angle_gamma   90.00
#
_symmetry.space_group_name_H-M   'P 1'
#
loop_
_entity.id
_entity.type
_entity.pdbx_description
1 polymer ?
#
loop_
_entity_poly.entity_id
_entity_poly.type
_entity_poly.pdbx_seq_one_letter_code
_entity_poly.pdbx_strand_id
1 'polypeptide(L)'
;MKEFAVGDVVDVKGYGRAEVIEPLCTDTSSKFNGRYRVRYQQDGTTYYARPSALRPTATQVKQRVLLCHSTTHYRTCAASVINYNDAVLEVGSHEGECTFLMSRRCRYIVGVDKSEVTIDAARKRYPGLRFEAVDGFDVAALKALGPPEGFSVVLVDIGGIASLPTVAALVGLYYKEFPWNTKIVVKSVFLKRMMEDCMPYSPAPSNPWQLTASAAAAGGGGGGGAAGSAAAAGRDDAAGAGGVGEGSEPGPSGSGAAAKEELVFYGPRRNGKSRESRASRAAVSASASAAAAAAAATAAMGGAGAAEAQGRGGRGGQGGRGRGGRGGGHIDIGGGPNEGTEPAAAAASVGAAPGDE
;
A
#
# COMPACT_ATOMS: atom_id res chain seq x y z
N MET A 1 -14.18 -14.39 24.59
CA MET A 1 -13.38 -14.45 23.34
C MET A 1 -14.35 -14.42 22.16
N LYS A 2 -13.91 -14.13 20.92
CA LYS A 2 -14.77 -14.36 19.76
C LYS A 2 -14.81 -15.86 19.46
N GLU A 3 -16.00 -16.38 19.23
CA GLU A 3 -16.24 -17.75 18.76
C GLU A 3 -16.22 -17.80 17.22
N PHE A 4 -15.94 -18.98 16.69
CA PHE A 4 -15.93 -19.26 15.25
C PHE A 4 -16.97 -20.33 14.91
N ALA A 5 -17.66 -20.15 13.80
CA ALA A 5 -18.65 -21.10 13.26
C ALA A 5 -17.99 -22.11 12.32
N VAL A 6 -18.64 -23.27 12.10
CA VAL A 6 -18.24 -24.18 11.02
C VAL A 6 -18.43 -23.48 9.67
N GLY A 7 -17.42 -23.53 8.82
CA GLY A 7 -17.32 -22.77 7.57
C GLY A 7 -16.57 -21.42 7.70
N ASP A 8 -16.25 -20.94 8.91
CA ASP A 8 -15.45 -19.72 9.07
C ASP A 8 -14.04 -19.92 8.49
N VAL A 9 -13.60 -18.98 7.65
CA VAL A 9 -12.21 -18.90 7.18
C VAL A 9 -11.38 -18.14 8.22
N VAL A 10 -10.40 -18.81 8.79
CA VAL A 10 -9.55 -18.34 9.89
C VAL A 10 -8.08 -18.34 9.50
N ASP A 11 -7.32 -17.38 10.04
CA ASP A 11 -5.88 -17.38 9.96
C ASP A 11 -5.29 -18.02 11.21
N VAL A 12 -4.58 -19.15 11.04
CA VAL A 12 -3.91 -19.87 12.11
C VAL A 12 -2.51 -19.29 12.31
N LYS A 13 -2.25 -18.72 13.49
CA LYS A 13 -0.96 -18.10 13.87
C LYS A 13 0.19 -19.11 13.69
N GLY A 14 1.03 -18.86 12.68
CA GLY A 14 2.19 -19.70 12.34
C GLY A 14 2.00 -20.60 11.12
N TYR A 15 0.75 -20.92 10.75
CA TYR A 15 0.43 -21.98 9.79
C TYR A 15 -0.39 -21.50 8.57
N GLY A 16 -1.04 -20.34 8.63
CA GLY A 16 -1.76 -19.73 7.50
C GLY A 16 -3.26 -19.99 7.51
N ARG A 17 -3.92 -19.84 6.35
CA ARG A 17 -5.39 -19.91 6.26
C ARG A 17 -5.92 -21.34 6.38
N ALA A 18 -6.98 -21.47 7.17
CA ALA A 18 -7.75 -22.69 7.33
C ALA A 18 -9.26 -22.38 7.38
N GLU A 19 -10.07 -23.40 7.22
CA GLU A 19 -11.52 -23.39 7.39
C GLU A 19 -11.87 -24.14 8.69
N VAL A 20 -12.75 -23.62 9.52
CA VAL A 20 -13.26 -24.34 10.70
C VAL A 20 -14.22 -25.43 10.25
N ILE A 21 -13.88 -26.70 10.49
CA ILE A 21 -14.64 -27.88 10.02
C ILE A 21 -15.36 -28.64 11.15
N GLU A 22 -14.98 -28.42 12.41
CA GLU A 22 -15.74 -28.86 13.59
C GLU A 22 -15.91 -27.66 14.54
N PRO A 23 -17.02 -27.60 15.31
CA PRO A 23 -17.20 -26.58 16.33
C PRO A 23 -16.16 -26.70 17.45
N LEU A 24 -16.21 -25.79 18.43
CA LEU A 24 -15.35 -25.86 19.61
C LEU A 24 -15.59 -27.19 20.36
N CYS A 25 -14.55 -28.00 20.53
CA CYS A 25 -14.62 -29.21 21.32
C CYS A 25 -14.79 -28.85 22.80
N THR A 26 -15.99 -29.09 23.34
CA THR A 26 -16.38 -28.79 24.74
C THR A 26 -16.38 -30.01 25.65
N ASP A 27 -16.23 -31.22 25.10
CA ASP A 27 -16.05 -32.46 25.86
C ASP A 27 -14.79 -32.37 26.73
N THR A 28 -14.98 -32.43 28.05
CA THR A 28 -13.89 -32.31 29.03
C THR A 28 -13.00 -33.53 29.12
N SER A 29 -13.44 -34.69 28.63
CA SER A 29 -12.63 -35.92 28.55
C SER A 29 -11.73 -35.95 27.30
N SER A 30 -12.08 -35.18 26.26
CA SER A 30 -11.30 -35.09 25.03
C SER A 30 -9.97 -34.36 25.22
N LYS A 31 -8.88 -34.96 24.74
CA LYS A 31 -7.56 -34.30 24.60
C LYS A 31 -7.56 -33.06 23.68
N PHE A 32 -8.67 -32.81 22.99
CA PHE A 32 -8.89 -31.65 22.13
C PHE A 32 -9.82 -30.58 22.75
N ASN A 33 -10.26 -30.74 24.01
CA ASN A 33 -11.03 -29.74 24.76
C ASN A 33 -10.46 -28.32 24.58
N GLY A 34 -11.34 -27.34 24.31
CA GLY A 34 -10.99 -25.95 24.10
C GLY A 34 -10.27 -25.69 22.77
N ARG A 35 -10.58 -26.47 21.72
CA ARG A 35 -10.02 -26.33 20.37
C ARG A 35 -11.07 -26.51 19.27
N TYR A 36 -10.86 -25.83 18.16
CA TYR A 36 -11.58 -26.07 16.89
C TYR A 36 -10.77 -27.02 16.02
N ARG A 37 -11.43 -27.93 15.28
CA ARG A 37 -10.77 -28.60 14.15
C ARG A 37 -10.82 -27.69 12.93
N VAL A 38 -9.67 -27.45 12.34
CA VAL A 38 -9.53 -26.63 11.13
C VAL A 38 -8.91 -27.44 9.99
N ARG A 39 -9.28 -27.13 8.75
CA ARG A 39 -8.74 -27.70 7.50
C ARG A 39 -7.92 -26.63 6.78
N TYR A 40 -6.62 -26.84 6.57
CA TYR A 40 -5.77 -25.88 5.89
C TYR A 40 -6.12 -25.77 4.40
N GLN A 41 -6.20 -24.54 3.88
CA GLN A 41 -6.59 -24.31 2.49
C GLN A 41 -5.49 -24.69 1.48
N GLN A 42 -4.24 -24.83 1.94
CA GLN A 42 -3.08 -25.11 1.09
C GLN A 42 -2.94 -26.59 0.69
N ASP A 43 -3.27 -27.51 1.60
CA ASP A 43 -3.01 -28.95 1.45
C ASP A 43 -4.16 -29.87 1.94
N GLY A 44 -5.25 -29.28 2.45
CA GLY A 44 -6.40 -30.03 2.99
C GLY A 44 -6.15 -30.72 4.33
N THR A 45 -4.97 -30.61 4.92
CA THR A 45 -4.64 -31.27 6.20
C THR A 45 -5.44 -30.66 7.36
N THR A 46 -5.74 -31.46 8.39
CA THR A 46 -6.56 -31.01 9.53
C THR A 46 -5.79 -30.91 10.84
N TYR A 47 -6.05 -29.88 11.64
CA TYR A 47 -5.40 -29.63 12.92
C TYR A 47 -6.37 -29.12 13.99
N TYR A 48 -6.12 -29.44 15.26
CA TYR A 48 -6.91 -28.93 16.39
C TYR A 48 -6.27 -27.68 17.00
N ALA A 49 -6.76 -26.51 16.58
CA ALA A 49 -6.26 -25.19 16.95
C ALA A 49 -6.97 -24.62 18.19
N ARG A 50 -6.21 -24.03 19.13
CA ARG A 50 -6.76 -23.24 20.24
C ARG A 50 -7.39 -21.94 19.70
N PRO A 51 -8.48 -21.40 20.28
CA PRO A 51 -9.06 -20.12 19.90
C PRO A 51 -8.04 -18.96 19.83
N SER A 52 -7.08 -18.90 20.76
CA SER A 52 -6.02 -17.89 20.80
C SER A 52 -4.95 -18.03 19.71
N ALA A 53 -4.94 -19.14 18.96
CA ALA A 53 -4.14 -19.32 17.76
C ALA A 53 -4.92 -19.00 16.47
N LEU A 54 -6.23 -18.79 16.54
CA LEU A 54 -7.08 -18.42 15.41
C LEU A 54 -7.31 -16.90 15.39
N ARG A 55 -7.24 -16.32 14.20
CA ARG A 55 -7.68 -14.96 13.94
C ARG A 55 -8.82 -15.00 12.93
N PRO A 56 -9.89 -14.20 13.09
CA PRO A 56 -10.87 -14.04 12.02
C PRO A 56 -10.15 -13.53 10.77
N THR A 57 -10.32 -14.23 9.66
CA THR A 57 -9.97 -13.63 8.37
C THR A 57 -10.97 -12.49 8.15
N ALA A 58 -10.50 -11.32 7.72
CA ALA A 58 -11.42 -10.24 7.40
C ALA A 58 -12.35 -10.70 6.26
N THR A 59 -13.66 -10.52 6.44
CA THR A 59 -14.66 -10.70 5.37
C THR A 59 -14.14 -10.02 4.11
N GLN A 60 -14.20 -10.69 2.95
CA GLN A 60 -13.62 -10.16 1.71
C GLN A 60 -14.12 -8.74 1.44
N VAL A 61 -13.26 -7.75 1.71
CA VAL A 61 -13.60 -6.34 1.57
C VAL A 61 -13.87 -6.05 0.09
N LYS A 62 -15.05 -5.49 -0.20
CA LYS A 62 -15.44 -5.17 -1.58
C LYS A 62 -14.51 -4.10 -2.17
N GLN A 63 -14.10 -3.16 -1.33
CA GLN A 63 -13.12 -2.11 -1.59
C GLN A 63 -11.84 -2.68 -2.20
N ARG A 64 -11.34 -2.02 -3.25
CA ARG A 64 -10.13 -2.43 -3.98
C ARG A 64 -8.85 -1.87 -3.36
N VAL A 65 -8.90 -0.61 -2.89
CA VAL A 65 -7.82 0.08 -2.21
C VAL A 65 -8.07 0.06 -0.70
N LEU A 66 -7.03 -0.21 0.09
CA LEU A 66 -7.09 -0.37 1.55
C LEU A 66 -5.97 0.44 2.21
N LEU A 67 -6.32 1.38 3.09
CA LEU A 67 -5.40 2.38 3.62
C LEU A 67 -4.97 2.08 5.06
N CYS A 68 -3.66 2.10 5.31
CA CYS A 68 -3.04 1.76 6.58
C CYS A 68 -2.20 2.92 7.13
N HIS A 69 -2.37 3.25 8.42
CA HIS A 69 -1.68 4.38 9.04
C HIS A 69 -0.22 4.07 9.44
N SER A 70 0.07 2.81 9.81
CA SER A 70 1.36 2.40 10.38
C SER A 70 1.79 1.04 9.84
N THR A 71 3.08 0.72 10.00
CA THR A 71 3.69 -0.54 9.57
C THR A 71 2.96 -1.77 10.15
N THR A 72 2.51 -1.68 11.41
CA THR A 72 1.74 -2.74 12.08
C THR A 72 0.37 -2.93 11.43
N HIS A 73 -0.35 -1.85 11.11
CA HIS A 73 -1.64 -1.93 10.41
C HIS A 73 -1.47 -2.47 8.99
N TYR A 74 -0.45 -2.00 8.27
CA TYR A 74 -0.10 -2.43 6.91
C TYR A 74 0.21 -3.93 6.84
N ARG A 75 1.12 -4.43 7.69
CA ARG A 75 1.45 -5.87 7.77
C ARG A 75 0.26 -6.72 8.20
N THR A 76 -0.62 -6.19 9.06
CA THR A 76 -1.84 -6.88 9.49
C THR A 76 -2.90 -6.94 8.38
N CYS A 77 -3.04 -5.87 7.60
CA CYS A 77 -3.93 -5.81 6.43
C CYS A 77 -3.42 -6.72 5.30
N ALA A 78 -2.14 -6.65 4.96
CA ALA A 78 -1.51 -7.57 4.00
C ALA A 78 -1.74 -9.04 4.41
N ALA A 79 -1.50 -9.37 5.69
CA ALA A 79 -1.72 -10.71 6.22
C ALA A 79 -3.17 -11.19 6.17
N SER A 80 -4.16 -10.28 6.20
CA SER A 80 -5.59 -10.62 6.20
C SER A 80 -6.22 -10.64 4.80
N VAL A 81 -5.65 -9.93 3.82
CA VAL A 81 -6.13 -9.98 2.42
C VAL A 81 -5.48 -11.06 1.58
N ILE A 82 -4.20 -11.38 1.84
CA ILE A 82 -3.43 -12.36 1.07
C ILE A 82 -3.91 -13.81 1.34
N ASN A 83 -3.92 -14.61 0.27
CA ASN A 83 -4.35 -16.00 0.16
C ASN A 83 -3.21 -16.86 -0.38
N TYR A 84 -3.21 -18.18 -0.10
CA TYR A 84 -2.12 -19.07 -0.47
C TYR A 84 -1.86 -19.18 -1.99
N ASN A 85 -2.84 -18.86 -2.83
CA ASN A 85 -2.72 -18.84 -4.30
C ASN A 85 -2.28 -17.49 -4.88
N ASP A 86 -2.21 -16.42 -4.08
CA ASP A 86 -1.97 -15.08 -4.59
C ASP A 86 -0.56 -14.91 -5.18
N ALA A 87 -0.50 -14.04 -6.19
CA ALA A 87 0.73 -13.44 -6.67
C ALA A 87 0.79 -12.01 -6.13
N VAL A 88 1.84 -11.71 -5.36
CA VAL A 88 1.97 -10.47 -4.59
C VAL A 88 3.15 -9.63 -5.09
N LEU A 89 2.92 -8.35 -5.28
CA LEU A 89 3.97 -7.34 -5.50
C LEU A 89 4.04 -6.47 -4.24
N GLU A 90 5.23 -6.25 -3.68
CA GLU A 90 5.44 -5.22 -2.64
C GLU A 90 6.36 -4.11 -3.15
N VAL A 91 5.86 -2.87 -3.16
CA VAL A 91 6.56 -1.68 -3.65
C VAL A 91 7.00 -0.81 -2.48
N GLY A 92 8.31 -0.54 -2.37
CA GLY A 92 8.92 -0.01 -1.16
C GLY A 92 9.24 -1.12 -0.15
N SER A 93 9.81 -2.24 -0.61
CA SER A 93 10.10 -3.39 0.25
C SER A 93 11.16 -3.12 1.31
N HIS A 94 12.01 -2.09 1.14
CA HIS A 94 13.21 -1.87 1.93
C HIS A 94 14.04 -3.17 2.02
N GLU A 95 14.64 -3.46 3.18
CA GLU A 95 15.28 -4.74 3.54
C GLU A 95 14.39 -6.01 3.45
N GLY A 96 13.14 -5.91 2.99
CA GLY A 96 12.31 -7.07 2.64
C GLY A 96 11.58 -7.77 3.79
N GLU A 97 11.54 -7.19 4.99
CA GLU A 97 10.90 -7.79 6.18
C GLU A 97 9.40 -8.11 5.95
N CYS A 98 8.64 -7.23 5.29
CA CYS A 98 7.23 -7.49 5.01
C CYS A 98 7.06 -8.56 3.92
N THR A 99 7.79 -8.45 2.81
CA THR A 99 7.93 -9.49 1.77
C THR A 99 8.25 -10.87 2.38
N PHE A 100 9.17 -10.96 3.34
CA PHE A 100 9.50 -12.19 4.06
C PHE A 100 8.32 -12.74 4.87
N LEU A 101 7.62 -11.90 5.63
CA LEU A 101 6.43 -12.30 6.39
C LEU A 101 5.27 -12.74 5.47
N MET A 102 5.09 -12.09 4.32
CA MET A 102 4.04 -12.41 3.34
C MET A 102 4.38 -13.60 2.43
N SER A 103 5.67 -13.91 2.20
CA SER A 103 6.11 -15.10 1.43
C SER A 103 5.61 -16.43 2.00
N ARG A 104 5.23 -16.44 3.28
CA ARG A 104 4.64 -17.59 3.99
C ARG A 104 3.12 -17.72 3.79
N ARG A 105 2.50 -16.80 3.04
CA ARG A 105 1.03 -16.65 2.91
C ARG A 105 0.52 -16.70 1.47
N CYS A 106 1.41 -16.67 0.48
CA CYS A 106 1.11 -16.56 -0.95
C CYS A 106 1.87 -17.61 -1.78
N ARG A 107 1.52 -17.73 -3.06
CA ARG A 107 2.16 -18.64 -4.03
C ARG A 107 3.42 -18.01 -4.62
N TYR A 108 3.37 -16.71 -4.88
CA TYR A 108 4.45 -15.91 -5.43
C TYR A 108 4.50 -14.54 -4.75
N ILE A 109 5.71 -14.06 -4.45
CA ILE A 109 5.94 -12.68 -4.05
C ILE A 109 7.28 -12.17 -4.60
N VAL A 110 7.29 -10.90 -4.99
CA VAL A 110 8.50 -10.11 -5.27
C VAL A 110 8.43 -8.79 -4.51
N GLY A 111 9.51 -8.45 -3.81
CA GLY A 111 9.70 -7.12 -3.24
C GLY A 111 10.46 -6.23 -4.23
N VAL A 112 10.07 -4.97 -4.35
CA VAL A 112 10.79 -3.97 -5.14
C VAL A 112 10.99 -2.69 -4.36
N ASP A 113 12.08 -2.00 -4.66
CA ASP A 113 12.47 -0.72 -4.09
C ASP A 113 13.28 0.03 -5.15
N LYS A 114 13.37 1.36 -5.01
CA LYS A 114 14.16 2.18 -5.95
C LYS A 114 15.65 2.19 -5.59
N SER A 115 16.01 1.84 -4.35
CA SER A 115 17.40 1.80 -3.90
C SER A 115 18.01 0.41 -4.09
N GLU A 116 19.02 0.29 -4.96
CA GLU A 116 19.81 -0.93 -5.12
C GLU A 116 20.43 -1.39 -3.79
N VAL A 117 20.83 -0.43 -2.94
CA VAL A 117 21.44 -0.71 -1.62
C VAL A 117 20.46 -1.38 -0.65
N THR A 118 19.16 -1.01 -0.67
CA THR A 118 18.16 -1.68 0.18
C THR A 118 17.78 -3.05 -0.39
N ILE A 119 17.76 -3.19 -1.71
CA ILE A 119 17.53 -4.45 -2.42
C ILE A 119 18.63 -5.46 -2.16
N ASP A 120 19.91 -5.07 -2.22
CA ASP A 120 21.02 -5.98 -1.92
C ASP A 120 21.10 -6.34 -0.44
N ALA A 121 20.72 -5.43 0.47
CA ALA A 121 20.49 -5.76 1.87
C ALA A 121 19.36 -6.79 2.03
N ALA A 122 18.23 -6.64 1.31
CA ALA A 122 17.11 -7.59 1.32
C ALA A 122 17.51 -8.96 0.75
N ARG A 123 18.23 -9.01 -0.38
CA ARG A 123 18.78 -10.23 -0.99
C ARG A 123 19.73 -10.95 -0.05
N LYS A 124 20.62 -10.23 0.64
CA LYS A 124 21.54 -10.78 1.65
C LYS A 124 20.82 -11.31 2.89
N ARG A 125 19.78 -10.61 3.35
CA ARG A 125 18.96 -10.95 4.52
C ARG A 125 18.02 -12.13 4.25
N TYR A 126 17.51 -12.26 3.02
CA TYR A 126 16.49 -13.24 2.62
C TYR A 126 16.79 -13.90 1.24
N PRO A 127 17.91 -14.62 1.09
CA PRO A 127 18.40 -15.15 -0.20
C PRO A 127 17.53 -16.25 -0.86
N GLY A 128 16.37 -16.56 -0.27
CA GLY A 128 15.37 -17.48 -0.84
C GLY A 128 14.16 -16.78 -1.47
N LEU A 129 14.16 -15.44 -1.55
CA LEU A 129 13.06 -14.61 -2.05
C LEU A 129 13.55 -13.67 -3.17
N ARG A 130 12.63 -13.23 -4.03
CA ARG A 130 12.93 -12.34 -5.16
C ARG A 130 12.84 -10.88 -4.71
N PHE A 131 13.91 -10.12 -4.98
CA PHE A 131 13.97 -8.67 -4.78
C PHE A 131 14.63 -8.01 -5.98
N GLU A 132 14.03 -6.94 -6.50
CA GLU A 132 14.49 -6.24 -7.71
C GLU A 132 14.51 -4.72 -7.50
N ALA A 133 15.52 -4.04 -8.06
CA ALA A 133 15.61 -2.59 -8.04
C ALA A 133 14.78 -2.02 -9.20
N VAL A 134 13.60 -1.44 -8.90
CA VAL A 134 12.64 -0.94 -9.88
C VAL A 134 11.91 0.28 -9.30
N ASP A 135 11.74 1.33 -10.10
CA ASP A 135 10.92 2.48 -9.72
C ASP A 135 9.44 2.09 -9.68
N GLY A 136 8.73 2.47 -8.61
CA GLY A 136 7.28 2.24 -8.48
C GLY A 136 6.47 2.82 -9.65
N PHE A 137 6.94 3.88 -10.29
CA PHE A 137 6.25 4.47 -11.44
C PHE A 137 6.45 3.70 -12.77
N ASP A 138 7.44 2.81 -12.88
CA ASP A 138 7.60 1.95 -14.06
C ASP A 138 6.69 0.71 -13.99
N VAL A 139 5.41 0.93 -14.26
CA VAL A 139 4.40 -0.12 -14.26
C VAL A 139 4.66 -1.19 -15.32
N ALA A 140 5.41 -0.90 -16.40
CA ALA A 140 5.75 -1.89 -17.41
C ALA A 140 6.77 -2.90 -16.85
N ALA A 141 7.86 -2.41 -16.23
CA ALA A 141 8.82 -3.25 -15.52
C ALA A 141 8.14 -4.03 -14.38
N LEU A 142 7.32 -3.37 -13.55
CA LEU A 142 6.59 -4.04 -12.46
C LEU A 142 5.70 -5.18 -12.95
N LYS A 143 4.91 -4.95 -14.02
CA LYS A 143 4.06 -6.01 -14.62
C LYS A 143 4.90 -7.19 -15.13
N ALA A 144 6.08 -6.94 -15.70
CA ALA A 144 6.99 -7.97 -16.17
C ALA A 144 7.65 -8.81 -15.05
N LEU A 145 7.58 -8.37 -13.78
CA LEU A 145 7.98 -9.19 -12.63
C LEU A 145 6.92 -10.21 -12.20
N GLY A 146 5.70 -10.14 -12.72
CA GLY A 146 4.58 -11.01 -12.37
C GLY A 146 4.60 -12.37 -13.08
N PRO A 147 3.79 -13.34 -12.63
CA PRO A 147 3.42 -14.49 -13.44
C PRO A 147 2.46 -14.05 -14.57
N PRO A 148 2.17 -14.91 -15.58
CA PRO A 148 1.35 -14.53 -16.74
C PRO A 148 -0.06 -14.01 -16.40
N GLU A 149 -0.66 -14.47 -15.30
CA GLU A 149 -1.95 -14.00 -14.77
C GLU A 149 -1.87 -12.66 -14.02
N GLY A 150 -0.67 -12.09 -13.86
CA GLY A 150 -0.42 -10.85 -13.14
C GLY A 150 -0.45 -10.99 -11.61
N PHE A 151 -0.59 -9.85 -10.92
CA PHE A 151 -0.65 -9.77 -9.46
C PHE A 151 -2.09 -9.64 -8.97
N SER A 152 -2.50 -10.49 -8.03
CA SER A 152 -3.80 -10.40 -7.35
C SER A 152 -3.76 -9.47 -6.13
N VAL A 153 -2.57 -9.20 -5.58
CA VAL A 153 -2.37 -8.20 -4.52
C VAL A 153 -1.13 -7.35 -4.81
N VAL A 154 -1.26 -6.03 -4.72
CA VAL A 154 -0.16 -5.07 -4.70
C VAL A 154 -0.13 -4.41 -3.32
N LEU A 155 1.03 -4.43 -2.67
CA LEU A 155 1.31 -3.75 -1.42
C LEU A 155 2.22 -2.54 -1.71
N VAL A 156 1.97 -1.41 -1.04
CA VAL A 156 2.65 -0.13 -1.30
C VAL A 156 3.07 0.50 0.02
N ASP A 157 4.38 0.54 0.28
CA ASP A 157 4.99 1.18 1.46
C ASP A 157 6.14 2.14 1.11
N ILE A 158 5.90 3.05 0.16
CA ILE A 158 6.76 4.22 -0.06
C ILE A 158 6.59 5.31 1.01
N GLY A 159 5.71 5.10 2.00
CA GLY A 159 5.13 6.13 2.86
C GLY A 159 6.02 6.66 3.99
N GLY A 160 7.31 6.32 4.03
CA GLY A 160 8.25 6.82 5.04
C GLY A 160 8.62 8.30 4.84
N ILE A 161 8.78 8.72 3.59
CA ILE A 161 9.12 10.11 3.19
C ILE A 161 8.31 10.63 2.00
N ALA A 162 7.51 9.79 1.33
CA ALA A 162 6.77 10.19 0.14
C ALA A 162 5.67 11.22 0.45
N SER A 163 5.63 12.30 -0.36
CA SER A 163 4.59 13.32 -0.27
C SER A 163 3.20 12.76 -0.61
N LEU A 164 2.14 13.39 -0.08
CA LEU A 164 0.76 13.00 -0.38
C LEU A 164 0.46 12.98 -1.90
N PRO A 165 0.87 13.98 -2.72
CA PRO A 165 0.76 13.90 -4.18
C PRO A 165 1.47 12.68 -4.79
N THR A 166 2.68 12.33 -4.32
CA THR A 166 3.42 11.15 -4.80
C THR A 166 2.64 9.86 -4.54
N VAL A 167 2.12 9.67 -3.32
CA VAL A 167 1.33 8.48 -2.97
C VAL A 167 0.01 8.45 -3.74
N ALA A 168 -0.69 9.58 -3.86
CA ALA A 168 -1.96 9.67 -4.59
C ALA A 168 -1.78 9.36 -6.09
N ALA A 169 -0.72 9.89 -6.72
CA ALA A 169 -0.39 9.60 -8.12
C ALA A 169 -0.08 8.11 -8.33
N LEU A 170 0.72 7.49 -7.45
CA LEU A 170 1.06 6.08 -7.55
C LEU A 170 -0.16 5.17 -7.36
N VAL A 171 -1.03 5.48 -6.39
CA VAL A 171 -2.28 4.73 -6.16
C VAL A 171 -3.25 4.89 -7.32
N GLY A 172 -3.40 6.09 -7.89
CA GLY A 172 -4.23 6.32 -9.08
C GLY A 172 -3.71 5.58 -10.31
N LEU A 173 -2.38 5.59 -10.51
CA LEU A 173 -1.71 4.84 -11.57
C LEU A 173 -1.95 3.33 -11.42
N TYR A 174 -1.75 2.76 -10.22
CA TYR A 174 -1.98 1.33 -9.98
C TYR A 174 -3.46 0.95 -10.10
N TYR A 175 -4.38 1.82 -9.67
CA TYR A 175 -5.81 1.63 -9.85
C TYR A 175 -6.21 1.60 -11.34
N LYS A 176 -5.59 2.44 -12.18
CA LYS A 176 -5.78 2.40 -13.64
C LYS A 176 -5.18 1.13 -14.26
N GLU A 177 -3.97 0.77 -13.87
CA GLU A 177 -3.13 -0.14 -14.65
C GLU A 177 -3.20 -1.62 -14.27
N PHE A 178 -3.49 -1.96 -13.02
CA PHE A 178 -3.69 -3.36 -12.60
C PHE A 178 -5.15 -3.81 -12.84
N PRO A 179 -5.40 -5.12 -12.98
CA PRO A 179 -6.76 -5.67 -13.07
C PRO A 179 -7.70 -5.21 -11.94
N TRP A 180 -9.01 -5.10 -12.24
CA TRP A 180 -10.01 -4.57 -11.31
C TRP A 180 -10.17 -5.41 -10.03
N ASN A 181 -9.85 -6.70 -10.10
CA ASN A 181 -9.87 -7.64 -8.97
C ASN A 181 -8.58 -7.57 -8.12
N THR A 182 -7.49 -7.00 -8.63
CA THR A 182 -6.24 -6.79 -7.87
C THR A 182 -6.49 -5.86 -6.68
N LYS A 183 -6.20 -6.35 -5.46
CA LYS A 183 -6.27 -5.56 -4.23
C LYS A 183 -5.02 -4.71 -4.06
N ILE A 184 -5.18 -3.47 -3.58
CA ILE A 184 -4.09 -2.51 -3.40
C ILE A 184 -4.05 -2.10 -1.91
N VAL A 185 -3.03 -2.52 -1.16
CA VAL A 185 -2.83 -2.16 0.25
C VAL A 185 -1.79 -1.05 0.34
N VAL A 186 -2.12 0.10 0.91
CA VAL A 186 -1.28 1.29 0.91
C VAL A 186 -0.97 1.73 2.34
N LYS A 187 0.32 1.90 2.67
CA LYS A 187 0.76 2.57 3.90
C LYS A 187 0.98 4.06 3.63
N SER A 188 0.16 4.90 4.25
CA SER A 188 0.32 6.35 4.26
C SER A 188 -0.52 6.98 5.37
N VAL A 189 0.13 7.74 6.26
CA VAL A 189 -0.56 8.51 7.31
C VAL A 189 -1.44 9.59 6.70
N PHE A 190 -0.88 10.38 5.76
CA PHE A 190 -1.56 11.53 5.16
C PHE A 190 -2.74 11.12 4.29
N LEU A 191 -2.57 10.14 3.40
CA LEU A 191 -3.66 9.69 2.52
C LEU A 191 -4.80 9.05 3.33
N LYS A 192 -4.48 8.29 4.38
CA LYS A 192 -5.52 7.72 5.24
C LYS A 192 -6.31 8.79 5.97
N ARG A 193 -5.65 9.76 6.63
CA ARG A 193 -6.33 10.87 7.32
C ARG A 193 -7.25 11.64 6.38
N MET A 194 -6.72 12.08 5.23
CA MET A 194 -7.52 12.79 4.22
C MET A 194 -8.76 11.99 3.77
N MET A 195 -8.68 10.66 3.69
CA MET A 195 -9.81 9.79 3.33
C MET A 195 -10.77 9.48 4.48
N GLU A 196 -10.38 9.73 5.73
CA GLU A 196 -11.28 9.71 6.89
C GLU A 196 -12.02 11.05 7.04
N ASP A 197 -11.37 12.16 6.67
CA ASP A 197 -11.96 13.51 6.64
C ASP A 197 -12.83 13.77 5.38
N CYS A 198 -12.78 12.88 4.37
CA CYS A 198 -13.52 13.00 3.12
C CYS A 198 -14.83 12.20 3.11
N MET A 199 -15.97 12.89 2.97
CA MET A 199 -17.24 12.25 2.60
C MET A 199 -17.49 12.37 1.08
N PRO A 200 -17.76 11.26 0.36
CA PRO A 200 -18.16 11.32 -1.04
C PRO A 200 -19.45 12.12 -1.22
N TYR A 201 -19.47 13.10 -2.13
CA TYR A 201 -20.70 13.82 -2.47
C TYR A 201 -21.71 12.88 -3.12
N SER A 202 -22.92 12.82 -2.55
CA SER A 202 -24.04 12.07 -3.11
C SER A 202 -25.09 13.04 -3.67
N PRO A 203 -25.55 12.91 -4.92
CA PRO A 203 -26.64 13.75 -5.45
C PRO A 203 -28.02 13.37 -4.90
N ALA A 204 -28.13 12.35 -4.04
CA ALA A 204 -29.40 11.91 -3.47
C ALA A 204 -30.06 13.02 -2.61
N PRO A 205 -31.42 13.13 -2.61
CA PRO A 205 -32.15 14.12 -1.81
C PRO A 205 -31.92 14.06 -0.29
N SER A 206 -31.33 12.97 0.22
CA SER A 206 -30.97 12.79 1.63
C SER A 206 -29.57 13.31 1.97
N ASN A 207 -28.86 13.98 1.06
CA ASN A 207 -27.55 14.55 1.33
C ASN A 207 -27.67 15.84 2.16
N PRO A 208 -27.06 15.93 3.37
CA PRO A 208 -27.13 17.13 4.21
C PRO A 208 -26.47 18.38 3.58
N TRP A 209 -25.66 18.21 2.52
CA TRP A 209 -25.07 19.30 1.74
C TRP A 209 -25.97 19.77 0.57
N GLN A 210 -27.15 19.21 0.38
CA GLN A 210 -28.17 19.90 -0.41
C GLN A 210 -28.65 21.11 0.39
N LEU A 211 -28.09 22.28 0.07
CA LEU A 211 -28.64 23.58 0.44
C LEU A 211 -30.15 23.55 0.20
N THR A 212 -30.92 23.67 1.27
CA THR A 212 -32.39 23.62 1.22
C THR A 212 -32.89 24.86 0.49
N ALA A 213 -33.11 24.72 -0.82
CA ALA A 213 -33.64 25.77 -1.71
C ALA A 213 -35.06 26.24 -1.35
N SER A 214 -35.63 25.73 -0.25
CA SER A 214 -36.99 25.98 0.23
C SER A 214 -36.98 27.02 1.37
N ALA A 215 -36.73 28.27 0.99
CA ALA A 215 -36.94 29.45 1.84
C ALA A 215 -37.33 30.68 1.00
N ALA A 216 -36.71 30.87 -0.17
CA ALA A 216 -36.89 32.05 -1.02
C ALA A 216 -38.20 32.07 -1.85
N ALA A 217 -38.96 30.96 -1.91
CA ALA A 217 -40.11 30.80 -2.82
C ALA A 217 -41.50 30.98 -2.16
N ALA A 218 -41.57 31.25 -0.85
CA ALA A 218 -42.84 31.37 -0.11
C ALA A 218 -43.38 32.81 0.03
N GLY A 219 -42.62 33.83 -0.40
CA GLY A 219 -42.96 35.24 -0.24
C GLY A 219 -43.60 35.87 -1.47
N GLY A 220 -44.79 35.42 -1.89
CA GLY A 220 -45.36 35.84 -3.19
C GLY A 220 -46.85 35.58 -3.43
N GLY A 221 -47.71 35.75 -2.42
CA GLY A 221 -49.15 35.54 -2.58
C GLY A 221 -50.00 36.14 -1.46
N GLY A 222 -50.36 37.42 -1.57
CA GLY A 222 -51.26 38.08 -0.62
C GLY A 222 -52.74 37.90 -0.97
N GLY A 223 -53.56 37.54 0.02
CA GLY A 223 -55.01 37.48 -0.06
C GLY A 223 -55.61 37.39 1.35
N GLY A 224 -56.47 38.34 1.71
CA GLY A 224 -56.89 38.56 3.11
C GLY A 224 -58.05 37.68 3.60
N GLY A 225 -58.07 37.43 4.92
CA GLY A 225 -59.16 36.82 5.69
C GLY A 225 -58.93 37.11 7.18
N ALA A 226 -59.99 37.27 7.98
CA ALA A 226 -59.90 38.01 9.25
C ALA A 226 -60.45 37.29 10.50
N ALA A 227 -59.86 37.67 11.63
CA ALA A 227 -60.38 37.64 13.01
C ALA A 227 -60.62 36.29 13.72
N GLY A 228 -60.50 36.33 15.06
CA GLY A 228 -60.65 35.20 15.99
C GLY A 228 -59.33 34.77 16.64
N SER A 229 -58.96 34.99 17.90
CA SER A 229 -59.47 35.71 19.10
C SER A 229 -59.12 34.82 20.32
N ALA A 230 -58.69 35.45 21.42
CA ALA A 230 -58.70 34.92 22.80
C ALA A 230 -57.80 33.70 23.21
N ALA A 231 -56.66 34.06 23.82
CA ALA A 231 -56.41 33.91 25.26
C ALA A 231 -55.67 32.68 25.87
N ALA A 232 -54.95 33.01 26.95
CA ALA A 232 -54.46 32.19 28.08
C ALA A 232 -53.35 31.14 27.83
N ALA A 233 -52.53 30.76 28.83
CA ALA A 233 -52.00 31.51 29.99
C ALA A 233 -50.89 30.69 30.69
N GLY A 234 -49.74 31.31 30.97
CA GLY A 234 -48.75 30.90 32.00
C GLY A 234 -48.00 29.57 31.85
N ARG A 235 -46.67 29.60 32.02
CA ARG A 235 -46.02 29.16 33.28
C ARG A 235 -44.49 29.32 33.25
N ASP A 236 -44.01 30.13 34.19
CA ASP A 236 -43.06 29.79 35.25
C ASP A 236 -41.74 29.05 34.90
N ASP A 237 -40.64 29.79 35.11
CA ASP A 237 -39.43 29.42 35.87
C ASP A 237 -38.73 28.06 35.71
N ALA A 238 -37.48 28.12 35.21
CA ALA A 238 -36.38 27.31 35.72
C ALA A 238 -35.01 27.96 35.43
N ALA A 239 -34.47 28.74 36.36
CA ALA A 239 -33.10 29.27 36.27
C ALA A 239 -32.07 28.22 36.72
N GLY A 240 -31.28 27.68 35.78
CA GLY A 240 -30.29 26.62 36.05
C GLY A 240 -28.84 27.07 35.87
N ALA A 241 -28.26 27.72 36.88
CA ALA A 241 -26.85 28.11 36.87
C ALA A 241 -25.92 26.92 37.22
N GLY A 242 -25.42 26.22 36.20
CA GLY A 242 -24.40 25.18 36.34
C GLY A 242 -22.98 25.78 36.32
N GLY A 243 -22.20 25.57 37.39
CA GLY A 243 -20.87 26.17 37.55
C GLY A 243 -19.78 25.56 36.65
N VAL A 244 -18.79 26.36 36.29
CA VAL A 244 -17.58 25.92 35.58
C VAL A 244 -16.64 25.23 36.58
N GLY A 245 -16.38 23.94 36.38
CA GLY A 245 -15.44 23.16 37.19
C GLY A 245 -14.17 22.82 36.40
N GLU A 246 -13.06 23.51 36.69
CA GLU A 246 -11.75 23.19 36.12
C GLU A 246 -11.17 21.91 36.78
N GLY A 247 -11.55 20.75 36.24
CA GLY A 247 -10.97 19.46 36.62
C GLY A 247 -9.61 19.24 35.97
N SER A 248 -8.52 19.43 36.73
CA SER A 248 -7.16 19.17 36.27
C SER A 248 -6.83 17.67 36.33
N GLU A 249 -6.73 17.02 35.17
CA GLU A 249 -6.33 15.60 35.08
C GLU A 249 -4.83 15.41 35.39
N PRO A 250 -4.45 14.56 36.37
CA PRO A 250 -3.05 14.23 36.61
C PRO A 250 -2.55 13.20 35.58
N GLY A 251 -1.71 13.66 34.65
CA GLY A 251 -1.14 12.81 33.60
C GLY A 251 -0.27 11.66 34.16
N PRO A 252 -0.41 10.41 33.66
CA PRO A 252 0.32 9.26 34.19
C PRO A 252 1.80 9.27 33.76
N SER A 253 2.69 9.65 34.67
CA SER A 253 4.15 9.62 34.54
C SER A 253 4.73 8.19 34.65
N GLY A 254 4.32 7.30 33.74
CA GLY A 254 4.77 5.90 33.70
C GLY A 254 5.95 5.66 32.76
N SER A 255 7.18 5.72 33.28
CA SER A 255 8.42 5.36 32.56
C SER A 255 8.62 3.84 32.40
N GLY A 256 7.59 3.15 31.87
CA GLY A 256 7.65 1.72 31.58
C GLY A 256 8.64 1.41 30.47
N ALA A 257 9.74 0.74 30.81
CA ALA A 257 10.70 0.23 29.83
C ALA A 257 9.99 -0.74 28.86
N ALA A 258 9.88 -0.34 27.59
CA ALA A 258 9.16 -1.11 26.59
C ALA A 258 9.87 -2.44 26.32
N ALA A 259 9.37 -3.51 26.95
CA ALA A 259 9.80 -4.88 26.66
C ALA A 259 9.60 -5.15 25.17
N LYS A 260 10.70 -5.38 24.46
CA LYS A 260 10.65 -5.86 23.08
C LYS A 260 10.10 -7.28 23.12
N GLU A 261 8.80 -7.45 22.89
CA GLU A 261 8.25 -8.73 22.46
C GLU A 261 8.88 -9.08 21.11
N GLU A 262 10.02 -9.78 21.14
CA GLU A 262 10.60 -10.37 19.96
C GLU A 262 9.58 -11.39 19.43
N LEU A 263 9.03 -11.10 18.25
CA LEU A 263 7.95 -11.89 17.66
C LEU A 263 8.52 -13.18 17.02
N VAL A 264 9.13 -14.05 17.84
CA VAL A 264 9.89 -15.23 17.42
C VAL A 264 8.99 -16.19 16.63
N PHE A 265 9.02 -16.02 15.31
CA PHE A 265 8.08 -16.66 14.39
C PHE A 265 8.61 -18.04 13.98
N TYR A 266 8.43 -19.01 14.88
CA TYR A 266 8.54 -20.44 14.60
C TYR A 266 7.53 -20.87 13.53
N GLY A 267 7.87 -20.62 12.27
CA GLY A 267 7.21 -21.26 11.13
C GLY A 267 7.54 -22.76 11.12
N PRO A 268 6.69 -23.60 10.52
CA PRO A 268 6.95 -25.02 10.43
C PRO A 268 8.29 -25.27 9.71
N ARG A 269 9.23 -25.95 10.38
CA ARG A 269 10.44 -26.45 9.74
C ARG A 269 10.03 -27.37 8.59
N ARG A 270 10.37 -27.01 7.35
CA ARG A 270 10.18 -27.86 6.17
C ARG A 270 11.15 -29.06 6.20
N ASN A 271 10.89 -30.01 7.10
CA ASN A 271 11.50 -31.34 7.06
C ASN A 271 10.92 -32.11 5.85
N GLY A 272 11.45 -31.83 4.67
CA GLY A 272 10.98 -32.42 3.42
C GLY A 272 11.99 -32.27 2.29
N LYS A 273 12.89 -33.24 2.14
CA LYS A 273 13.82 -33.35 0.99
C LYS A 273 13.09 -33.92 -0.25
N SER A 274 11.96 -33.34 -0.68
CA SER A 274 11.32 -33.76 -1.94
C SER A 274 12.10 -33.21 -3.13
N ARG A 275 12.76 -34.11 -3.89
CA ARG A 275 13.59 -33.74 -5.07
C ARG A 275 12.80 -32.93 -6.12
N GLU A 276 11.52 -33.24 -6.29
CA GLU A 276 10.59 -32.59 -7.23
C GLU A 276 10.42 -31.09 -6.96
N SER A 277 10.52 -30.65 -5.71
CA SER A 277 10.43 -29.23 -5.34
C SER A 277 11.63 -28.40 -5.78
N ARG A 278 12.80 -29.03 -6.02
CA ARG A 278 13.95 -28.38 -6.65
C ARG A 278 13.84 -28.39 -8.18
N ALA A 279 13.39 -29.49 -8.77
CA ALA A 279 13.22 -29.59 -10.23
C ALA A 279 12.21 -28.55 -10.77
N SER A 280 11.03 -28.46 -10.15
CA SER A 280 10.00 -27.47 -10.51
C SER A 280 10.49 -26.02 -10.35
N ARG A 281 11.18 -25.70 -9.25
CA ARG A 281 11.77 -24.36 -9.03
C ARG A 281 12.88 -24.02 -10.03
N ALA A 282 13.74 -24.97 -10.35
CA ALA A 282 14.80 -24.78 -11.36
C ALA A 282 14.20 -24.55 -12.75
N ALA A 283 13.17 -25.30 -13.14
CA ALA A 283 12.46 -25.12 -14.40
C ALA A 283 11.82 -23.73 -14.52
N VAL A 284 11.10 -23.27 -13.49
CA VAL A 284 10.48 -21.93 -13.46
C VAL A 284 11.54 -20.82 -13.47
N SER A 285 12.65 -21.01 -12.75
CA SER A 285 13.79 -20.08 -12.77
C SER A 285 14.44 -19.99 -14.14
N ALA A 286 14.61 -21.11 -14.83
CA ALA A 286 15.18 -21.16 -16.18
C ALA A 286 14.24 -20.54 -17.23
N SER A 287 12.93 -20.81 -17.17
CA SER A 287 11.96 -20.21 -18.10
C SER A 287 11.84 -18.70 -17.92
N ALA A 288 11.89 -18.19 -16.67
CA ALA A 288 11.90 -16.76 -16.41
C ALA A 288 13.17 -16.07 -16.94
N SER A 289 14.34 -16.70 -16.77
CA SER A 289 15.62 -16.21 -17.32
C SER A 289 15.61 -16.19 -18.85
N ALA A 290 15.10 -17.24 -19.50
CA ALA A 290 14.97 -17.31 -20.96
C ALA A 290 14.01 -16.24 -21.51
N ALA A 291 12.87 -16.00 -20.85
CA ALA A 291 11.93 -14.95 -21.23
C ALA A 291 12.55 -13.54 -21.12
N ALA A 292 13.29 -13.26 -20.04
CA ALA A 292 14.00 -12.00 -19.87
C ALA A 292 15.09 -11.79 -20.95
N ALA A 293 15.85 -12.84 -21.29
CA ALA A 293 16.85 -12.78 -22.35
C ALA A 293 16.21 -12.53 -23.74
N ALA A 294 15.07 -13.15 -24.04
CA ALA A 294 14.34 -12.92 -25.28
C ALA A 294 13.78 -11.49 -25.39
N ALA A 295 13.27 -10.92 -24.29
CA ALA A 295 12.84 -9.52 -24.24
C ALA A 295 14.02 -8.55 -24.47
N ALA A 296 15.16 -8.78 -23.83
CA ALA A 296 16.37 -7.98 -24.02
C ALA A 296 16.91 -8.04 -25.46
N ALA A 297 16.93 -9.23 -26.07
CA ALA A 297 17.32 -9.40 -27.47
C ALA A 297 16.37 -8.67 -28.43
N THR A 298 15.05 -8.71 -28.17
CA THR A 298 14.04 -7.99 -28.98
C THR A 298 14.25 -6.48 -28.90
N ALA A 299 14.56 -5.94 -27.72
CA ALA A 299 14.89 -4.52 -27.55
C ALA A 299 16.17 -4.12 -28.30
N ALA A 300 17.21 -4.97 -28.27
CA ALA A 300 18.47 -4.70 -28.95
C ALA A 300 18.35 -4.65 -30.49
N MET A 301 17.46 -5.45 -31.09
CA MET A 301 17.28 -5.50 -32.56
C MET A 301 16.38 -4.39 -33.11
N GLY A 302 15.65 -3.64 -32.27
CA GLY A 302 14.80 -2.52 -32.71
C GLY A 302 15.53 -1.21 -33.06
N GLY A 303 16.85 -1.14 -32.87
CA GLY A 303 17.61 0.11 -32.86
C GLY A 303 18.08 0.67 -34.21
N ALA A 304 17.86 -0.01 -35.35
CA ALA A 304 18.45 0.38 -36.63
C ALA A 304 17.50 0.18 -37.83
N GLY A 305 17.03 1.28 -38.44
CA GLY A 305 16.35 1.24 -39.75
C GLY A 305 15.21 2.25 -39.98
N ALA A 306 15.47 3.55 -39.91
CA ALA A 306 14.50 4.58 -40.31
C ALA A 306 15.17 5.90 -40.73
N ALA A 307 15.91 5.90 -41.85
CA ALA A 307 16.62 7.08 -42.34
C ALA A 307 16.64 7.18 -43.87
N GLU A 308 15.48 7.44 -44.50
CA GLU A 308 15.47 7.89 -45.89
C GLU A 308 14.29 8.81 -46.28
N ALA A 309 14.60 9.72 -47.21
CA ALA A 309 13.75 10.46 -48.14
C ALA A 309 12.26 10.74 -47.81
N GLN A 310 11.96 12.03 -47.58
CA GLN A 310 10.78 12.68 -48.19
C GLN A 310 11.21 13.91 -48.99
N GLY A 311 10.62 14.06 -50.18
CA GLY A 311 11.08 14.96 -51.24
C GLY A 311 10.44 16.35 -51.26
N ARG A 312 10.88 17.17 -52.24
CA ARG A 312 10.42 18.56 -52.43
C ARG A 312 9.02 18.64 -53.07
N GLY A 313 8.15 19.46 -52.47
CA GLY A 313 6.94 20.02 -53.10
C GLY A 313 6.07 20.79 -52.10
N GLY A 314 5.43 21.92 -52.42
CA GLY A 314 5.56 22.71 -53.66
C GLY A 314 4.48 23.78 -53.83
N ARG A 315 4.72 25.01 -53.31
CA ARG A 315 3.94 26.26 -53.51
C ARG A 315 2.48 26.31 -52.98
N GLY A 316 2.12 27.46 -52.38
CA GLY A 316 0.75 28.00 -52.42
C GLY A 316 0.17 28.41 -51.06
N GLY A 317 -0.40 29.63 -50.98
CA GLY A 317 -1.11 30.14 -49.80
C GLY A 317 -0.63 31.53 -49.37
N GLN A 318 -1.53 32.52 -49.40
CA GLN A 318 -1.26 33.91 -48.97
C GLN A 318 -2.05 34.26 -47.71
N GLY A 319 -1.55 35.25 -46.95
CA GLY A 319 -2.39 36.13 -46.13
C GLY A 319 -2.44 35.82 -44.63
N GLY A 320 -2.33 36.87 -43.81
CA GLY A 320 -2.40 36.77 -42.34
C GLY A 320 -1.55 37.81 -41.62
N ARG A 321 -1.94 39.10 -41.67
CA ARG A 321 -1.25 40.16 -40.89
C ARG A 321 -1.74 40.15 -39.44
N GLY A 322 -0.82 39.99 -38.48
CA GLY A 322 -1.05 40.23 -37.05
C GLY A 322 0.14 40.99 -36.43
N ARG A 323 -0.13 42.00 -35.59
CA ARG A 323 0.89 42.89 -34.99
C ARG A 323 0.73 42.97 -33.47
N GLY A 324 1.86 43.10 -32.76
CA GLY A 324 1.94 43.48 -31.34
C GLY A 324 2.09 42.28 -30.39
N GLY A 325 2.83 42.38 -29.27
CA GLY A 325 3.72 43.43 -28.77
C GLY A 325 4.90 42.78 -28.00
N ARG A 326 6.13 43.30 -28.06
CA ARG A 326 6.71 44.30 -27.13
C ARG A 326 6.48 43.97 -25.64
N GLY A 327 7.58 43.62 -24.96
CA GLY A 327 7.65 43.27 -23.53
C GLY A 327 8.64 42.12 -23.34
N GLY A 328 9.90 42.30 -22.92
CA GLY A 328 10.55 43.53 -22.44
C GLY A 328 10.82 43.52 -20.94
N GLY A 329 11.46 42.46 -20.44
CA GLY A 329 11.84 42.30 -19.03
C GLY A 329 13.32 41.94 -18.91
N HIS A 330 14.17 42.96 -18.77
CA HIS A 330 15.57 42.83 -18.38
C HIS A 330 15.60 42.55 -16.87
N ILE A 331 16.32 41.53 -16.42
CA ILE A 331 16.58 41.31 -14.99
C ILE A 331 18.10 41.21 -14.82
N ASP A 332 18.69 42.29 -14.35
CA ASP A 332 20.09 42.32 -13.96
C ASP A 332 20.28 41.59 -12.64
N ILE A 333 21.06 40.51 -12.65
CA ILE A 333 21.63 39.91 -11.44
C ILE A 333 23.10 40.33 -11.41
N GLY A 334 23.42 41.32 -10.58
CA GLY A 334 24.77 41.85 -10.44
C GLY A 334 25.73 40.83 -9.86
N GLY A 335 26.92 40.71 -10.46
CA GLY A 335 28.02 39.94 -9.90
C GLY A 335 28.76 40.72 -8.80
N GLY A 336 29.13 40.03 -7.73
CA GLY A 336 30.17 40.46 -6.79
C GLY A 336 31.45 39.66 -7.03
N PRO A 337 32.65 40.26 -6.95
CA PRO A 337 33.90 39.53 -7.13
C PRO A 337 34.19 38.61 -5.94
N ASN A 338 34.83 37.47 -6.21
CA ASN A 338 35.27 36.53 -5.19
C ASN A 338 36.78 36.32 -5.29
N GLU A 339 37.54 37.25 -4.70
CA GLU A 339 38.93 37.05 -4.32
C GLU A 339 38.96 36.06 -3.14
N GLY A 340 39.87 35.11 -3.00
CA GLY A 340 41.02 34.79 -3.84
C GLY A 340 42.10 34.15 -2.97
N THR A 341 42.41 32.86 -3.17
CA THR A 341 43.53 32.20 -2.48
C THR A 341 43.89 30.90 -3.20
N GLU A 342 45.16 30.78 -3.62
CA GLU A 342 45.70 29.63 -4.36
C GLU A 342 46.60 28.74 -3.45
N PRO A 343 47.26 27.68 -3.93
CA PRO A 343 47.33 26.42 -3.17
C PRO A 343 48.58 26.24 -2.30
N ALA A 344 48.48 25.31 -1.36
CA ALA A 344 49.62 24.68 -0.70
C ALA A 344 49.85 23.27 -1.27
N ALA A 345 51.00 23.05 -1.91
CA ALA A 345 51.44 21.74 -2.38
C ALA A 345 52.56 21.18 -1.50
N ALA A 346 52.55 19.87 -1.24
CA ALA A 346 53.66 19.15 -0.60
C ALA A 346 53.73 17.70 -1.09
N ALA A 347 54.92 17.26 -1.50
CA ALA A 347 55.31 15.85 -1.61
C ALA A 347 55.91 15.39 -0.25
N ALA A 348 56.19 14.11 0.07
CA ALA A 348 56.29 12.87 -0.71
C ALA A 348 55.81 11.67 0.20
N SER A 349 56.23 10.38 0.16
CA SER A 349 57.28 9.65 -0.58
C SER A 349 57.05 8.13 -0.62
N VAL A 350 57.25 7.53 -1.80
CA VAL A 350 58.11 6.34 -2.09
C VAL A 350 58.09 5.11 -1.13
N GLY A 351 57.75 3.95 -1.70
CA GLY A 351 57.88 2.58 -1.14
C GLY A 351 56.71 1.71 -1.64
N ALA A 352 56.83 0.67 -2.50
CA ALA A 352 57.74 -0.49 -2.54
C ALA A 352 57.56 -1.43 -1.33
N ALA A 353 57.29 -2.74 -1.46
CA ALA A 353 57.02 -3.61 -2.63
C ALA A 353 56.21 -4.86 -2.15
N PRO A 354 55.62 -5.70 -3.03
CA PRO A 354 54.96 -6.94 -2.60
C PRO A 354 55.96 -8.05 -2.28
N GLY A 355 55.51 -9.06 -1.53
CA GLY A 355 56.21 -10.34 -1.34
C GLY A 355 55.23 -11.49 -1.38
N ASP A 356 55.55 -12.53 -2.16
CA ASP A 356 54.85 -13.81 -2.19
C ASP A 356 55.55 -14.81 -1.24
N GLU A 357 54.78 -15.45 -0.35
CA GLU A 357 54.95 -16.85 0.13
C GLU A 357 53.69 -17.33 0.86
#